data_AF-A0A6J7RFF0-F1
#
_entry.id   AF-A0A6J7RFF0-F1
#
_cell.length_a   1.000
_cell.length_b   1.000
_cell.length_c   1.000
_cell.angle_alpha   90.00
_cell.angle_beta   90.00
_cell.angle_gamma   90.00
#
_symmetry.space_group_name_H-M   'P 1'
#
loop_
_entity.id
_entity.type
_entity.pdbx_description
1 polymer ?
#
loop_
_entity_poly.entity_id
_entity_poly.type
_entity_poly.pdbx_seq_one_letter_code
_entity_poly.pdbx_strand_id
1 'polypeptide(L)'
;MWPLSSTLARIANDGGFANAQNRALTRTVTWRLSSSGPERLPKTVYVRFPGSNNASQSFTDDIILDQTAPKITSAAMKRTSSYRGLRSYAVSLRGLDQVSGVAYYQTTTDRSKPGRLTAYDKYFTYRSRSTNPTLYLRVRDRAGNNSGWTKLRTAKP
;
A
#
# COMPACT_ATOMS: atom_id res chain seq x y z
N MET A 1 -14.33 -20.54 8.14
CA MET A 1 -14.39 -22.02 8.23
C MET A 1 -14.91 -22.54 6.91
N TRP A 2 -14.39 -23.66 6.41
CA TRP A 2 -14.88 -24.32 5.19
C TRP A 2 -15.94 -25.39 5.54
N PRO A 3 -16.81 -25.77 4.59
CA PRO A 3 -17.82 -26.81 4.82
C PRO A 3 -17.22 -28.16 5.21
N LEU A 4 -17.96 -28.95 5.98
CA LEU A 4 -17.57 -30.31 6.37
C LEU A 4 -17.36 -31.20 5.14
N SER A 5 -16.45 -32.17 5.26
CA SER A 5 -16.07 -33.13 4.21
C SER A 5 -15.38 -32.53 2.98
N SER A 6 -15.11 -31.22 2.98
CA SER A 6 -14.29 -30.60 1.93
C SER A 6 -12.87 -31.17 1.98
N THR A 7 -12.30 -31.50 0.82
CA THR A 7 -10.92 -32.01 0.71
C THR A 7 -9.97 -30.99 0.12
N LEU A 8 -10.48 -30.00 -0.62
CA LEU A 8 -9.71 -28.92 -1.23
C LEU A 8 -10.55 -27.66 -1.44
N ALA A 9 -9.88 -26.53 -1.62
CA ALA A 9 -10.46 -25.28 -2.11
C ALA A 9 -10.15 -25.15 -3.61
N ARG A 10 -11.18 -24.94 -4.43
CA ARG A 10 -11.07 -24.62 -5.86
C ARG A 10 -11.25 -23.11 -6.02
N ILE A 11 -10.19 -22.41 -6.39
CA ILE A 11 -10.12 -20.93 -6.37
C ILE A 11 -10.02 -20.39 -7.79
N ALA A 12 -10.84 -19.41 -8.17
CA ALA A 12 -10.91 -18.86 -9.50
C ALA A 12 -10.94 -17.32 -9.51
N ASN A 13 -10.50 -16.75 -10.65
CA ASN A 13 -10.55 -15.31 -10.95
C ASN A 13 -11.89 -14.89 -11.57
N ASP A 14 -12.73 -15.86 -11.92
CA ASP A 14 -13.99 -15.69 -12.64
C ASP A 14 -15.01 -16.71 -12.12
N GLY A 15 -16.29 -16.36 -12.25
CA GLY A 15 -17.40 -17.21 -11.78
C GLY A 15 -17.60 -18.51 -12.57
N GLY A 16 -16.92 -18.67 -13.72
CA GLY A 16 -16.98 -19.85 -14.57
C GLY A 16 -16.01 -20.97 -14.17
N PHE A 17 -15.01 -20.68 -13.33
CA PHE A 17 -14.02 -21.65 -12.84
C PHE A 17 -13.20 -22.35 -13.94
N ALA A 18 -13.17 -21.81 -15.16
CA ALA A 18 -12.49 -22.45 -16.29
C ALA A 18 -10.99 -22.64 -16.03
N ASN A 19 -10.34 -21.68 -15.35
CA ASN A 19 -8.91 -21.72 -15.00
C ASN A 19 -8.68 -21.81 -13.47
N ALA A 20 -9.60 -22.48 -12.75
CA ALA A 20 -9.52 -22.56 -11.30
C ALA A 20 -8.34 -23.41 -10.81
N GLN A 21 -7.78 -23.02 -9.67
CA GLN A 21 -6.67 -23.73 -9.02
C GLN A 21 -7.16 -24.49 -7.80
N ASN A 22 -6.82 -25.77 -7.70
CA ASN A 22 -7.07 -26.56 -6.50
C ASN A 22 -5.95 -26.32 -5.47
N ARG A 23 -6.34 -26.09 -4.22
CA ARG A 23 -5.45 -25.85 -3.07
C ARG A 23 -5.90 -26.67 -1.88
N ALA A 24 -4.94 -27.15 -1.09
CA ALA A 24 -5.24 -27.79 0.19
C ALA A 24 -5.99 -26.82 1.11
N LEU A 25 -6.81 -27.36 2.02
CA LEU A 25 -7.56 -26.57 2.98
C LEU A 25 -6.65 -26.12 4.11
N THR A 26 -6.17 -24.89 3.97
CA THR A 26 -5.36 -24.22 4.98
C THR A 26 -5.96 -22.84 5.25
N ARG A 27 -5.63 -22.27 6.42
CA ARG A 27 -6.07 -20.91 6.77
C ARG A 27 -5.57 -19.86 5.76
N THR A 28 -4.40 -20.09 5.16
CA THR A 28 -3.79 -19.22 4.17
C THR A 28 -3.39 -20.05 2.96
N VAL A 29 -3.74 -19.59 1.77
CA VAL A 29 -3.43 -20.25 0.50
C VAL A 29 -2.67 -19.28 -0.40
N THR A 30 -1.63 -19.77 -1.08
CA THR A 30 -0.96 -19.01 -2.13
C THR A 30 -1.73 -19.19 -3.44
N TRP A 31 -2.23 -18.07 -3.97
CA TRP A 31 -2.96 -18.02 -5.23
C TRP A 31 -2.66 -16.69 -5.94
N ARG A 32 -2.72 -16.69 -7.27
CA ARG A 32 -2.42 -15.51 -8.08
C ARG A 32 -3.69 -14.95 -8.70
N LEU A 33 -3.97 -13.71 -8.35
CA LEU A 33 -4.99 -12.89 -9.01
C LEU A 33 -4.58 -12.62 -10.45
N SER A 34 -5.50 -12.87 -11.39
CA SER A 34 -5.35 -12.47 -12.78
C SER A 34 -5.54 -10.96 -12.87
N SER A 35 -4.52 -10.29 -13.40
CA SER A 35 -4.51 -8.84 -13.61
C SER A 35 -4.08 -8.56 -15.04
N SER A 36 -4.86 -7.73 -15.72
CA SER A 36 -4.66 -7.24 -17.09
C SER A 36 -3.93 -5.88 -17.13
N GLY A 37 -3.34 -5.44 -16.01
CA GLY A 37 -2.70 -4.14 -15.86
C GLY A 37 -3.43 -3.23 -14.87
N PRO A 38 -3.24 -1.89 -14.94
CA PRO A 38 -3.74 -0.89 -13.97
C PRO A 38 -5.26 -0.67 -14.04
N GLU A 39 -5.99 -1.70 -14.43
CA GLU A 39 -7.44 -1.72 -14.53
C GLU A 39 -8.06 -1.41 -13.17
N ARG A 40 -8.99 -0.47 -13.17
CA ARG A 40 -9.57 0.11 -11.95
C ARG A 40 -10.81 -0.63 -11.45
N LEU A 41 -11.12 -1.77 -12.05
CA LEU A 41 -12.30 -2.53 -11.70
C LEU A 41 -12.00 -3.43 -10.50
N PRO A 42 -12.86 -3.42 -9.46
CA PRO A 42 -12.82 -4.42 -8.40
C PRO A 42 -12.73 -5.82 -9.01
N LYS A 43 -11.85 -6.65 -8.45
CA LYS A 43 -11.71 -8.04 -8.86
C LYS A 43 -12.41 -8.91 -7.84
N THR A 44 -13.18 -9.89 -8.28
CA THR A 44 -13.82 -10.82 -7.35
C THR A 44 -13.07 -12.14 -7.36
N VAL A 45 -12.70 -12.64 -6.19
CA VAL A 45 -12.21 -14.01 -6.05
C VAL A 45 -13.39 -14.94 -5.80
N TYR A 46 -13.36 -16.11 -6.43
CA TYR A 46 -14.37 -17.13 -6.28
C TYR A 46 -13.76 -18.38 -5.67
N VAL A 47 -14.41 -18.96 -4.67
CA VAL A 47 -13.98 -20.21 -4.03
C VAL A 47 -15.13 -21.20 -4.00
N ARG A 48 -14.84 -22.44 -4.38
CA ARG A 48 -15.70 -23.61 -4.20
C ARG A 48 -14.99 -24.65 -3.35
N PHE A 49 -15.76 -25.48 -2.67
CA PHE A 49 -15.25 -26.57 -1.84
C PHE A 49 -15.79 -27.92 -2.35
N PRO A 50 -15.13 -28.55 -3.34
CA PRO A 50 -15.51 -29.88 -3.82
C PRO A 50 -15.49 -30.92 -2.70
N GLY A 51 -16.39 -31.91 -2.79
CA GLY A 51 -16.53 -32.95 -1.77
C GLY A 51 -17.38 -32.56 -0.56
N SER A 52 -17.79 -31.29 -0.45
CA SER A 52 -18.83 -30.88 0.48
C SER A 52 -20.23 -31.24 -0.05
N ASN A 53 -21.22 -31.23 0.86
CA ASN A 53 -22.64 -31.35 0.52
C ASN A 53 -23.14 -30.26 -0.46
N ASN A 54 -22.41 -29.15 -0.59
CA ASN A 54 -22.71 -28.02 -1.47
C ASN A 54 -21.54 -27.71 -2.42
N ALA A 55 -20.99 -28.72 -3.09
CA ALA A 55 -19.79 -28.59 -3.93
C ALA A 55 -19.88 -27.50 -5.03
N SER A 56 -21.08 -27.09 -5.43
CA SER A 56 -21.33 -26.03 -6.42
C SER A 56 -21.51 -24.63 -5.83
N GLN A 57 -21.61 -24.49 -4.51
CA GLN A 57 -21.76 -23.20 -3.84
C GLN A 57 -20.49 -22.37 -4.01
N SER A 58 -20.62 -21.19 -4.61
CA SER A 58 -19.54 -20.22 -4.71
C SER A 58 -19.55 -19.29 -3.49
N PHE A 59 -18.38 -19.14 -2.88
CA PHE A 59 -18.07 -18.07 -1.93
C PHE A 59 -17.26 -17.01 -2.68
N THR A 60 -17.55 -15.74 -2.41
CA THR A 60 -16.90 -14.63 -3.10
C THR A 60 -16.40 -13.60 -2.13
N ASP A 61 -15.36 -12.91 -2.53
CA ASP A 61 -14.92 -11.69 -1.88
C ASP A 61 -14.39 -10.72 -2.94
N ASP A 62 -14.52 -9.42 -2.68
CA ASP A 62 -14.03 -8.38 -3.56
C ASP A 62 -12.62 -7.96 -3.16
N ILE A 63 -11.80 -7.75 -4.19
CA ILE A 63 -10.41 -7.34 -4.09
C ILE A 63 -10.30 -5.98 -4.78
N ILE A 64 -9.94 -4.97 -3.99
CA ILE A 64 -9.52 -3.68 -4.53
C ILE A 64 -8.06 -3.83 -4.97
N LEU A 65 -7.86 -4.15 -6.25
CA LEU A 65 -6.53 -4.19 -6.86
C LEU A 65 -6.13 -2.77 -7.30
N ASP A 66 -5.34 -2.10 -6.48
CA ASP A 66 -4.72 -0.84 -6.85
C ASP A 66 -3.24 -1.07 -7.17
N GLN A 67 -2.87 -0.82 -8.42
CA GLN A 67 -1.49 -0.91 -8.92
C GLN A 67 -0.93 0.47 -9.29
N THR A 68 -1.68 1.54 -9.03
CA THR A 68 -1.26 2.89 -9.37
C THR A 68 -0.49 3.46 -8.18
N ALA A 69 0.76 3.84 -8.40
CA ALA A 69 1.51 4.50 -7.34
C ALA A 69 0.87 5.86 -6.98
N PRO A 70 0.76 6.19 -5.68
CA PRO A 70 0.33 7.52 -5.25
C PRO A 70 1.34 8.59 -5.66
N LYS A 71 0.93 9.85 -5.66
CA LYS A 71 1.79 11.00 -6.02
C LYS A 71 1.87 12.02 -4.89
N ILE A 72 3.05 12.62 -4.71
CA ILE A 72 3.19 13.85 -3.91
C ILE A 72 2.94 15.03 -4.85
N THR A 73 1.87 15.79 -4.60
CA THR A 73 1.52 16.98 -5.41
C THR A 73 2.17 18.25 -4.88
N SER A 74 2.45 18.31 -3.59
CA SER A 74 3.20 19.40 -2.97
C SER A 74 3.89 18.91 -1.71
N ALA A 75 5.15 19.33 -1.53
CA ALA A 75 5.83 19.16 -0.26
C ALA A 75 6.85 20.29 -0.07
N ALA A 76 6.91 20.83 1.14
CA ALA A 76 7.81 21.93 1.49
C ALA A 76 8.35 21.75 2.90
N MET A 77 9.56 22.27 3.13
CA MET A 77 10.25 22.19 4.41
C MET A 77 10.77 23.57 4.80
N LYS A 78 10.34 24.07 5.97
CA LYS A 78 10.76 25.36 6.52
C LYS A 78 11.36 25.17 7.91
N ARG A 79 12.52 25.80 8.15
CA ARG A 79 13.13 25.83 9.49
C ARG A 79 12.23 26.65 10.43
N THR A 80 11.89 26.10 11.59
CA THR A 80 11.03 26.78 12.58
C THR A 80 11.77 27.17 13.84
N SER A 81 12.68 26.33 14.35
CA SER A 81 13.42 26.61 15.57
C SER A 81 14.79 25.93 15.59
N SER A 82 15.65 26.42 16.49
CA SER A 82 16.91 25.76 16.81
C SER A 82 17.18 25.86 18.31
N TYR A 83 17.61 24.75 18.91
CA TYR A 83 18.03 24.67 20.30
C TYR A 83 19.24 23.76 20.41
N ARG A 84 20.34 24.27 21.00
CA ARG A 84 21.60 23.52 21.20
C ARG A 84 22.09 22.75 19.95
N GLY A 85 22.06 23.41 18.78
CA GLY A 85 22.49 22.83 17.51
C GLY A 85 21.52 21.83 16.87
N LEU A 86 20.46 21.41 17.56
CA LEU A 86 19.35 20.68 16.99
C LEU A 86 18.35 21.65 16.37
N ARG A 87 17.94 21.40 15.13
CA ARG A 87 17.01 22.26 14.38
C ARG A 87 15.72 21.50 14.13
N SER A 88 14.60 22.21 14.24
CA SER A 88 13.27 21.72 13.87
C SER A 88 12.84 22.33 12.55
N TYR A 89 12.21 21.51 11.72
CA TYR A 89 11.69 21.88 10.42
C TYR A 89 10.21 21.47 10.37
N ALA A 90 9.33 22.41 10.05
CA ALA A 90 7.95 22.10 9.70
C ALA A 90 7.93 21.61 8.25
N VAL A 91 7.30 20.46 8.04
CA VAL A 91 7.10 19.86 6.73
C VAL A 91 5.61 19.86 6.42
N SER A 92 5.23 20.43 5.28
CA SER A 92 3.89 20.30 4.72
C SER A 92 3.90 19.27 3.60
N LEU A 93 2.89 18.41 3.55
CA LEU A 93 2.78 17.31 2.59
C LEU A 93 1.35 17.24 2.03
N ARG A 94 1.25 17.16 0.70
CA ARG A 94 0.04 16.79 -0.02
C ARG A 94 0.32 15.58 -0.90
N GLY A 95 -0.24 14.45 -0.50
CA GLY A 95 -0.34 13.24 -1.29
C GLY A 95 -1.68 13.18 -2.02
N LEU A 96 -1.69 12.57 -3.21
CA LEU A 96 -2.87 12.27 -4.00
C LEU A 96 -2.82 10.79 -4.39
N ASP A 97 -3.93 10.11 -4.19
CA ASP A 97 -4.20 8.79 -4.73
C ASP A 97 -5.67 8.70 -5.15
N GLN A 98 -5.96 7.97 -6.23
CA GLN A 98 -7.29 7.95 -6.83
C GLN A 98 -8.12 6.70 -6.50
N VAL A 99 -7.52 5.67 -5.86
CA VAL A 99 -8.18 4.36 -5.70
C VAL A 99 -8.16 3.93 -4.24
N SER A 100 -6.98 3.66 -3.67
CA SER A 100 -6.87 3.13 -2.31
C SER A 100 -6.60 4.20 -1.24
N GLY A 101 -6.30 5.43 -1.67
CA GLY A 101 -6.02 6.58 -0.82
C GLY A 101 -4.64 6.51 -0.15
N VAL A 102 -4.05 7.67 0.11
CA VAL A 102 -2.75 7.76 0.79
C VAL A 102 -2.89 7.40 2.27
N ALA A 103 -2.04 6.49 2.76
CA ALA A 103 -2.12 5.95 4.12
C ALA A 103 -0.88 6.21 4.97
N TYR A 104 0.30 6.27 4.34
CA TYR A 104 1.57 6.45 5.05
C TYR A 104 2.52 7.41 4.33
N TYR A 105 3.50 7.91 5.07
CA TYR A 105 4.70 8.53 4.52
C TYR A 105 5.97 7.91 5.09
N GLN A 106 7.07 8.02 4.33
CA GLN A 106 8.41 7.67 4.78
C GLN A 106 9.36 8.81 4.49
N THR A 107 10.22 9.09 5.45
CA THR A 107 11.35 10.00 5.30
C THR A 107 12.67 9.27 5.41
N THR A 108 13.68 9.70 4.67
CA THR A 108 15.06 9.23 4.84
C THR A 108 16.08 10.25 4.34
N THR A 109 17.32 10.16 4.81
CA THR A 109 18.47 10.86 4.22
C THR A 109 19.17 10.02 3.15
N ASP A 110 18.91 8.71 3.12
CA ASP A 110 19.48 7.73 2.18
C ASP A 110 18.37 6.84 1.62
N ARG A 111 18.12 6.95 0.30
CA ARG A 111 17.04 6.21 -0.38
C ARG A 111 17.22 4.69 -0.33
N SER A 112 18.43 4.19 -0.12
CA SER A 112 18.72 2.76 0.04
C SER A 112 18.33 2.21 1.41
N LYS A 113 18.14 3.11 2.39
CA LYS A 113 17.72 2.79 3.77
C LYS A 113 16.49 3.61 4.14
N PRO A 114 15.30 3.25 3.63
CA PRO A 114 14.06 3.96 3.95
C PRO A 114 13.78 3.93 5.46
N GLY A 115 13.32 5.05 6.01
CA GLY A 115 12.86 5.10 7.40
C GLY A 115 11.56 4.33 7.62
N ARG A 116 11.06 4.33 8.85
CA ARG A 116 9.81 3.66 9.22
C ARG A 116 8.60 4.26 8.48
N LEU A 117 7.66 3.40 8.07
CA LEU A 117 6.33 3.82 7.61
C LEU A 117 5.58 4.49 8.75
N THR A 118 5.26 5.77 8.57
CA THR A 118 4.51 6.58 9.53
C THR A 118 3.13 6.89 8.96
N ALA A 119 2.09 6.90 9.79
CA ALA A 119 0.74 7.23 9.36
C ALA A 119 0.72 8.59 8.65
N TYR A 120 -0.07 8.71 7.59
CA TYR A 120 -0.10 9.92 6.77
C TYR A 120 -0.55 11.14 7.59
N ASP A 121 0.27 12.19 7.57
CA ASP A 121 -0.05 13.50 8.12
C ASP A 121 0.29 14.58 7.09
N LYS A 122 -0.58 15.59 6.99
CA LYS A 122 -0.37 16.76 6.12
C LYS A 122 0.72 17.67 6.68
N TYR A 123 0.95 17.64 7.99
CA TYR A 123 1.95 18.47 8.66
C TYR A 123 2.72 17.66 9.70
N PHE A 124 4.04 17.65 9.60
CA PHE A 124 4.86 16.99 10.61
C PHE A 124 6.17 17.73 10.85
N THR A 125 6.84 17.39 11.96
CA THR A 125 8.13 17.96 12.32
C THR A 125 9.27 17.02 11.94
N TYR A 126 10.27 17.54 11.24
CA TYR A 126 11.55 16.88 11.02
C TYR A 126 12.64 17.56 11.87
N ARG A 127 13.54 16.78 12.47
CA ARG A 127 14.65 17.31 13.28
C ARG A 127 15.98 16.90 12.68
N SER A 128 16.93 17.84 12.65
CA SER A 128 18.29 17.57 12.16
C SER A 128 19.33 18.47 12.82
N ARG A 129 20.55 17.95 12.96
CA ARG A 129 21.73 18.75 13.35
C ARG A 129 22.39 19.46 12.17
N SER A 130 21.98 19.16 10.93
CA SER A 130 22.44 19.89 9.75
C SER A 130 21.69 21.23 9.60
N THR A 131 22.38 22.26 9.12
CA THR A 131 21.79 23.55 8.71
C THR A 131 21.02 23.45 7.40
N ASN A 132 21.40 22.51 6.54
CA ASN A 132 20.82 22.26 5.21
C ASN A 132 20.59 20.76 5.01
N PRO A 133 19.66 20.14 5.76
CA PRO A 133 19.41 18.71 5.62
C PRO A 133 18.83 18.40 4.24
N THR A 134 19.34 17.33 3.63
CA THR A 134 18.64 16.68 2.52
C THR A 134 17.67 15.66 3.11
N LEU A 135 16.38 15.82 2.82
CA LEU A 135 15.35 14.89 3.24
C LEU A 135 14.65 14.32 2.01
N TYR A 136 14.63 13.01 1.84
CA TYR A 136 13.80 12.34 0.85
C TYR A 136 12.48 11.93 1.52
N LEU A 137 11.37 12.24 0.86
CA LEU A 137 10.02 11.94 1.29
C LEU A 137 9.32 11.12 0.22
N ARG A 138 8.57 10.09 0.60
CA ARG A 138 7.64 9.38 -0.29
C ARG A 138 6.36 9.06 0.48
N VAL A 139 5.27 8.83 -0.24
CA VAL A 139 4.00 8.36 0.33
C VAL A 139 3.71 6.93 -0.11
N ARG A 140 2.89 6.23 0.68
CA ARG A 140 2.40 4.89 0.39
C ARG A 140 0.88 4.85 0.56
N ASP A 141 0.20 4.18 -0.35
CA ASP A 141 -1.25 4.01 -0.30
C ASP A 141 -1.68 2.82 0.58
N ARG A 142 -2.99 2.51 0.62
CA ARG A 142 -3.53 1.37 1.40
C ARG A 142 -3.29 0.02 0.72
N ALA A 143 -3.15 -0.01 -0.61
CA ALA A 143 -2.82 -1.22 -1.36
C ALA A 143 -1.34 -1.60 -1.29
N GLY A 144 -0.51 -0.69 -0.78
CA GLY A 144 0.90 -0.89 -0.54
C GLY A 144 1.83 -0.31 -1.61
N ASN A 145 1.34 0.43 -2.61
CA ASN A 145 2.17 1.06 -3.62
C ASN A 145 2.88 2.29 -3.05
N ASN A 146 4.15 2.47 -3.42
CA ASN A 146 4.95 3.61 -3.01
C ASN A 146 5.04 4.64 -4.15
N SER A 147 4.98 5.92 -3.80
CA SER A 147 5.37 6.99 -4.73
C SER A 147 6.89 6.95 -5.00
N GLY A 148 7.30 7.66 -6.04
CA GLY A 148 8.69 8.07 -6.19
C GLY A 148 9.16 8.93 -5.00
N TRP A 149 10.48 9.02 -4.82
CA TRP A 149 11.09 9.87 -3.79
C TRP A 149 11.09 11.34 -4.23
N THR A 150 10.50 12.22 -3.41
CA THR A 150 10.61 13.67 -3.51
C THR A 150 11.73 14.16 -2.61
N LYS A 151 12.71 14.88 -3.18
CA LYS A 151 13.79 15.51 -2.41
C LYS A 151 13.33 16.86 -1.88
N LEU A 152 13.33 17.01 -0.56
CA LEU A 152 13.08 18.27 0.13
C LEU A 152 14.40 18.95 0.49
N ARG A 153 14.40 20.26 0.31
CA ARG A 153 15.43 21.18 0.81
C ARG A 153 14.75 22.23 1.66
N THR A 154 15.49 22.81 2.59
CA THR A 154 15.03 23.98 3.31
C THR A 154 14.74 25.09 2.30
N ALA A 155 13.57 25.72 2.37
CA ALA A 155 13.33 26.95 1.62
C ALA A 155 14.45 27.95 1.95
N LYS A 156 15.02 28.59 0.92
CA LYS A 156 15.89 29.74 1.14
C LYS A 156 15.05 30.85 1.79
N PRO A 157 15.57 31.56 2.79
CA PRO A 157 14.90 32.72 3.36
C PRO A 157 14.65 33.79 2.31
#